data_AF-A0A931SJ66-F1
#
_entry.id   AF-A0A931SJ66-F1
#
_cell.length_a   1.000
_cell.length_b   1.000
_cell.length_c   1.000
_cell.angle_alpha   90.00
_cell.angle_beta   90.00
_cell.angle_gamma   90.00
#
_symmetry.space_group_name_H-M   'P 1'
#
loop_
_entity.id
_entity.type
_entity.pdbx_description
1 polymer ?
#
loop_
_entity_poly.entity_id
_entity_poly.type
_entity_poly.pdbx_seq_one_letter_code
_entity_poly.pdbx_strand_id
1 'polypeptide(L)'
;MRFGIIALTDCSPIVMAHELGHFKKFGIHSVISKEASWAAIRDKLALGENQATHMLIGMPFASTLGLLGSPVKPMVIPWMLNRNGQAITLNNKLRQAGVKTAKDVKPLAEKNPKTIKAILKAPHLASIHIDKLENRKQMADIVSRAAYINCPPEITLGRLLGKYDYGDGRAGQDPYYMIFSQIRRGEHSLACIIAHADLYDVAVPGLRDPGPGRPISREDLMRRLSLLCMFLICSTTAAWPADIAILRAQIEKLIPRVRGEAGVAIKHVESGREVLVNADKPYPMASTYKVPILVEIFYQRAAGKLSLTDRVEVTPGDVHPGGTIALLLDGPGLQMSIHNLINLMMRVSDNSAADILLGKAGASNVTARMRSLGLDSIRVDRSTLEMILDQEGLDYAAYGKLPIAELRERLAAVDAQTAALANEQFNRVQKDVATPKHMNGLLEKIHRGEIVDRASSDEIIEFMKHSMIGEARIPGLLPQGTVVAHKTGSISGSTNDTGIVFLPGGDHLLITVFTKDAKAPAAERERVIAEISRNAYDYFVFNPAGQ
;
A
#
# COMPACT_ATOMS: atom_id res chain seq x y z
N MET A 1 -40.65 -14.41 2.31
CA MET A 1 -40.18 -13.03 2.09
C MET A 1 -39.79 -12.86 0.64
N ARG A 2 -40.37 -11.86 -0.04
CA ARG A 2 -40.05 -11.51 -1.43
C ARG A 2 -39.00 -10.39 -1.45
N PHE A 3 -37.92 -10.64 -2.17
CA PHE A 3 -36.81 -9.71 -2.38
C PHE A 3 -36.88 -9.14 -3.79
N GLY A 4 -37.15 -7.84 -3.92
CA GLY A 4 -37.12 -7.14 -5.20
C GLY A 4 -35.69 -6.93 -5.69
N ILE A 5 -35.43 -7.14 -6.98
CA ILE A 5 -34.15 -6.85 -7.64
C ILE A 5 -34.34 -6.06 -8.95
N ILE A 6 -33.33 -5.27 -9.29
CA ILE A 6 -33.08 -4.76 -10.64
C ILE A 6 -31.96 -5.62 -11.20
N ALA A 7 -32.08 -6.07 -12.45
CA ALA A 7 -31.11 -6.96 -13.09
C ALA A 7 -29.83 -6.21 -13.50
N LEU A 8 -29.06 -5.80 -12.50
CA LEU A 8 -27.73 -5.23 -12.57
C LEU A 8 -26.82 -6.06 -11.64
N THR A 9 -25.49 -5.98 -11.82
CA THR A 9 -24.54 -6.79 -11.05
C THR A 9 -24.59 -6.51 -9.54
N ASP A 10 -25.13 -5.37 -9.13
CA ASP A 10 -25.32 -5.02 -7.72
C ASP A 10 -26.39 -5.84 -6.99
N CYS A 11 -27.28 -6.55 -7.70
CA CYS A 11 -28.21 -7.48 -7.07
C CYS A 11 -27.55 -8.78 -6.59
N SER A 12 -26.30 -9.05 -6.99
CA SER A 12 -25.62 -10.32 -6.77
C SER A 12 -25.65 -10.82 -5.32
N PRO A 13 -25.43 -10.01 -4.27
CA PRO A 13 -25.50 -10.52 -2.91
C PRO A 13 -26.87 -11.10 -2.54
N ILE A 14 -27.97 -10.50 -3.01
CA ILE A 14 -29.34 -10.96 -2.76
C ILE A 14 -29.61 -12.25 -3.54
N VAL A 15 -29.24 -12.27 -4.82
CA VAL A 15 -29.44 -13.44 -5.69
C VAL A 15 -28.60 -14.63 -5.21
N MET A 16 -27.32 -14.42 -4.89
CA MET A 16 -26.44 -15.48 -4.39
C MET A 16 -26.90 -16.00 -3.02
N ALA A 17 -27.40 -15.13 -2.12
CA ALA A 17 -27.96 -15.56 -0.85
C ALA A 17 -29.22 -16.42 -1.00
N HIS A 18 -29.99 -16.21 -2.07
CA HIS A 18 -31.12 -17.06 -2.45
C HIS A 18 -30.66 -18.41 -3.01
N GLU A 19 -29.84 -18.39 -4.07
CA GLU A 19 -29.40 -19.59 -4.80
C GLU A 19 -28.54 -20.53 -3.93
N LEU A 20 -27.67 -19.99 -3.08
CA LEU A 20 -26.83 -20.76 -2.16
C LEU A 20 -27.57 -21.22 -0.89
N GLY A 21 -28.87 -20.90 -0.78
CA GLY A 21 -29.70 -21.30 0.36
C GLY A 21 -29.33 -20.61 1.68
N HIS A 22 -28.60 -19.49 1.66
CA HIS A 22 -28.26 -18.76 2.88
C HIS A 22 -29.49 -18.21 3.58
N PHE A 23 -30.48 -17.69 2.85
CA PHE A 23 -31.76 -17.28 3.46
C PHE A 23 -32.45 -18.46 4.14
N LYS A 24 -32.50 -19.63 3.49
CA LYS A 24 -33.09 -20.85 4.04
C LYS A 24 -32.38 -21.31 5.31
N LYS A 25 -31.05 -21.23 5.37
CA LYS A 25 -30.23 -21.55 6.56
C LYS A 25 -30.64 -20.74 7.79
N PHE A 26 -31.11 -19.51 7.58
CA PHE A 26 -31.57 -18.62 8.66
C PHE A 26 -33.10 -18.55 8.79
N GLY A 27 -33.82 -19.55 8.27
CA GLY A 27 -35.28 -19.65 8.41
C GLY A 27 -36.09 -18.71 7.51
N ILE A 28 -35.48 -18.08 6.51
CA ILE A 28 -36.16 -17.17 5.59
C ILE A 28 -36.49 -17.92 4.29
N HIS A 29 -37.79 -18.13 4.04
CA HIS A 29 -38.28 -18.56 2.73
C HIS A 29 -38.24 -17.39 1.74
N SER A 30 -37.10 -17.24 1.07
CA SER A 30 -36.86 -16.17 0.09
C SER A 30 -37.48 -16.46 -1.28
N VAL A 31 -38.04 -15.44 -1.94
CA VAL A 31 -38.44 -15.43 -3.36
C VAL A 31 -37.83 -14.21 -4.03
N ILE A 32 -37.19 -14.35 -5.19
CA ILE A 32 -36.64 -13.24 -5.96
C ILE A 32 -37.71 -12.66 -6.91
N SER A 33 -37.87 -11.33 -6.91
CA SER A 33 -38.78 -10.61 -7.80
C SER A 33 -38.00 -9.61 -8.66
N LYS A 34 -37.90 -9.88 -9.96
CA LYS A 34 -37.21 -8.97 -10.89
C LYS A 34 -38.15 -7.84 -11.30
N GLU A 35 -37.74 -6.61 -11.08
CA GLU A 35 -38.51 -5.40 -11.37
C GLU A 35 -37.99 -4.63 -12.58
N ALA A 36 -38.89 -3.90 -13.24
CA ALA A 36 -38.62 -3.24 -14.52
C ALA A 36 -37.86 -1.90 -14.39
N SER A 37 -37.97 -1.22 -13.24
CA SER A 37 -37.35 0.09 -13.04
C SER A 37 -37.15 0.41 -11.55
N TRP A 38 -36.29 1.40 -11.29
CA TRP A 38 -36.10 1.94 -9.94
C TRP A 38 -37.40 2.50 -9.32
N ALA A 39 -38.30 3.05 -10.13
CA ALA A 39 -39.61 3.48 -9.63
C ALA A 39 -40.48 2.28 -9.22
N ALA A 40 -40.58 1.26 -10.07
CA ALA A 40 -41.40 0.08 -9.80
C ALA A 40 -40.94 -0.69 -8.55
N ILE A 41 -39.64 -0.84 -8.35
CA ILE A 41 -39.08 -1.55 -7.19
C ILE A 41 -39.30 -0.78 -5.88
N ARG A 42 -39.22 0.56 -5.91
CA ARG A 42 -39.60 1.45 -4.79
C ARG A 42 -41.08 1.28 -4.46
N ASP A 43 -41.95 1.37 -5.46
CA ASP A 43 -43.39 1.36 -5.27
C ASP A 43 -43.87 0.02 -4.73
N LYS A 44 -43.32 -1.10 -5.23
CA LYS A 44 -43.60 -2.44 -4.69
C LYS A 44 -43.09 -2.65 -3.26
N LEU A 45 -41.97 -2.04 -2.88
CA LEU A 45 -41.54 -2.01 -1.47
C LEU A 45 -42.50 -1.15 -0.62
N ALA A 46 -42.94 -0.01 -1.16
CA ALA A 46 -43.86 0.90 -0.49
C ALA A 46 -45.26 0.30 -0.31
N LEU A 47 -45.73 -0.52 -1.25
CA LEU A 47 -47.00 -1.24 -1.16
C LEU A 47 -46.90 -2.57 -0.39
N GLY A 48 -45.68 -3.02 -0.07
CA GLY A 48 -45.44 -4.27 0.68
C GLY A 48 -45.50 -5.54 -0.18
N GLU A 49 -45.63 -5.41 -1.51
CA GLU A 49 -45.49 -6.53 -2.45
C GLU A 49 -44.10 -7.17 -2.34
N ASN A 50 -43.06 -6.33 -2.23
CA ASN A 50 -41.71 -6.72 -1.85
C ASN A 50 -41.49 -6.37 -0.36
N GLN A 51 -40.88 -7.29 0.40
CA GLN A 51 -40.56 -7.05 1.82
C GLN A 51 -39.14 -6.52 2.02
N ALA A 52 -38.26 -6.71 1.04
CA ALA A 52 -36.94 -6.07 0.98
C ALA A 52 -36.50 -5.91 -0.47
N THR A 53 -35.58 -4.98 -0.73
CA THR A 53 -34.98 -4.80 -2.04
C THR A 53 -33.66 -4.03 -1.94
N HIS A 54 -32.81 -4.13 -2.97
CA HIS A 54 -31.71 -3.19 -3.17
C HIS A 54 -32.20 -1.89 -3.82
N MET A 55 -31.60 -0.75 -3.48
CA MET A 55 -32.00 0.55 -4.03
C MET A 55 -30.78 1.47 -4.14
N LEU A 56 -30.84 2.45 -5.04
CA LEU A 56 -29.87 3.54 -5.06
C LEU A 56 -29.97 4.31 -3.74
N ILE A 57 -28.82 4.63 -3.12
CA ILE A 57 -28.75 5.14 -1.75
C ILE A 57 -29.62 6.38 -1.49
N GLY A 58 -29.86 7.22 -2.50
CA GLY A 58 -30.70 8.41 -2.38
C GLY A 58 -32.21 8.13 -2.29
N MET A 59 -32.67 6.99 -2.79
CA MET A 59 -34.11 6.69 -2.92
C MET A 59 -34.83 6.41 -1.59
N PRO A 60 -34.24 5.67 -0.62
CA PRO A 60 -34.86 5.51 0.69
C PRO A 60 -35.09 6.85 1.41
N PHE A 61 -34.13 7.78 1.31
CA PHE A 61 -34.28 9.13 1.87
C PHE A 61 -35.34 9.93 1.14
N ALA A 62 -35.37 9.89 -0.19
CA ALA A 62 -36.40 10.57 -0.98
C ALA A 62 -37.80 10.05 -0.66
N SER A 63 -37.95 8.75 -0.45
CA SER A 63 -39.23 8.12 -0.07
C SER A 63 -39.64 8.48 1.35
N THR A 64 -38.68 8.57 2.29
CA THR A 64 -38.95 8.98 3.67
C THR A 64 -39.37 10.45 3.74
N LEU A 65 -38.73 11.32 2.94
CA LEU A 65 -38.95 12.77 2.91
C LEU A 65 -40.06 13.22 1.93
N GLY A 66 -40.67 12.31 1.15
CA GLY A 66 -41.67 12.67 0.14
C GLY A 66 -41.12 13.46 -1.06
N LEU A 67 -39.82 13.33 -1.36
CA LEU A 67 -39.17 14.09 -2.43
C LEU A 67 -39.41 13.44 -3.80
N LEU A 68 -39.41 14.28 -4.85
CA LEU A 68 -39.43 13.86 -6.25
C LEU A 68 -40.63 12.94 -6.60
N GLY A 69 -41.80 13.20 -6.01
CA GLY A 69 -43.01 12.41 -6.23
C GLY A 69 -42.98 11.00 -5.62
N SER A 70 -42.07 10.73 -4.69
CA SER A 70 -42.03 9.45 -3.96
C SER A 70 -43.13 9.40 -2.90
N PRO A 71 -43.84 8.26 -2.72
CA PRO A 71 -44.75 8.07 -1.60
C PRO A 71 -44.02 8.27 -0.27
N VAL A 72 -44.59 9.06 0.64
CA VAL A 72 -44.03 9.29 1.98
C VAL A 72 -44.15 8.00 2.78
N LYS A 73 -43.04 7.26 2.90
CA LYS A 73 -42.97 6.04 3.70
C LYS A 73 -41.61 5.94 4.38
N PRO A 74 -41.54 5.73 5.70
CA PRO A 74 -40.29 5.50 6.40
C PRO A 74 -39.57 4.26 5.84
N MET A 75 -38.35 4.46 5.35
CA MET A 75 -37.51 3.39 4.80
C MET A 75 -36.35 3.07 5.75
N VAL A 76 -36.05 1.78 5.91
CA VAL A 76 -34.93 1.30 6.72
C VAL A 76 -33.83 0.78 5.81
N ILE A 77 -32.59 1.24 6.04
CA ILE A 77 -31.40 0.79 5.31
C ILE A 77 -30.55 -0.04 6.27
N PRO A 78 -30.69 -1.38 6.29
CA PRO A 78 -29.97 -2.22 7.24
C PRO A 78 -28.48 -2.37 6.88
N TRP A 79 -28.15 -2.29 5.58
CA TRP A 79 -26.79 -2.46 5.09
C TRP A 79 -26.65 -1.88 3.68
N MET A 80 -25.42 -1.45 3.33
CA MET A 80 -25.02 -1.03 2.00
C MET A 80 -24.32 -2.19 1.27
N LEU A 81 -24.94 -2.68 0.19
CA LEU A 81 -24.46 -3.88 -0.52
C LEU A 81 -23.17 -3.65 -1.32
N ASN A 82 -22.99 -2.45 -1.88
CA ASN A 82 -21.77 -2.05 -2.55
C ASN A 82 -21.70 -0.51 -2.64
N ARG A 83 -20.52 0.01 -3.05
CA ARG A 83 -20.29 1.43 -3.34
C ARG A 83 -20.22 1.73 -4.85
N ASN A 84 -20.91 0.93 -5.66
CA ASN A 84 -20.97 0.89 -7.13
C ASN A 84 -20.15 1.95 -7.91
N GLY A 85 -19.25 1.43 -8.77
CA GLY A 85 -18.63 2.05 -9.95
C GLY A 85 -19.59 2.77 -10.91
N GLN A 86 -19.58 4.09 -11.09
CA GLN A 86 -20.13 4.72 -12.31
C GLN A 86 -19.03 4.79 -13.37
N ALA A 87 -19.27 4.23 -14.55
CA ALA A 87 -18.35 4.30 -15.69
C ALA A 87 -19.04 4.99 -16.87
N ILE A 88 -18.32 5.89 -17.54
CA ILE A 88 -18.75 6.39 -18.85
C ILE A 88 -18.37 5.35 -19.89
N THR A 89 -19.36 4.78 -20.58
CA THR A 89 -19.14 3.85 -21.69
C THR A 89 -18.93 4.63 -22.99
N LEU A 90 -17.88 4.27 -23.73
CA LEU A 90 -17.59 4.86 -25.04
C LEU A 90 -18.49 4.25 -26.14
N ASN A 91 -18.86 5.07 -27.13
CA ASN A 91 -19.66 4.64 -28.28
C ASN A 91 -18.93 3.56 -29.12
N ASN A 92 -19.67 2.61 -29.71
CA ASN A 92 -19.19 1.59 -30.65
C ASN A 92 -18.27 2.11 -31.77
N LYS A 93 -18.42 3.37 -32.21
CA LYS A 93 -17.52 3.99 -33.18
C LYS A 93 -16.06 4.05 -32.70
N LEU A 94 -15.82 4.24 -31.41
CA LEU A 94 -14.46 4.25 -30.84
C LEU A 94 -13.86 2.85 -30.80
N ARG A 95 -14.68 1.82 -30.53
CA ARG A 95 -14.27 0.42 -30.65
C ARG A 95 -13.90 0.06 -32.10
N GLN A 96 -14.68 0.54 -33.07
CA GLN A 96 -14.38 0.38 -34.51
C GLN A 96 -13.09 1.11 -34.92
N ALA A 97 -12.78 2.23 -34.27
CA ALA A 97 -11.53 2.97 -34.45
C ALA A 97 -10.31 2.32 -33.74
N GLY A 98 -10.46 1.10 -33.20
CA GLY A 98 -9.36 0.33 -32.60
C GLY A 98 -9.16 0.55 -31.10
N VAL A 99 -10.02 1.32 -30.42
CA VAL A 99 -9.92 1.55 -28.96
C VAL A 99 -10.31 0.29 -28.20
N LYS A 100 -9.35 -0.32 -27.49
CA LYS A 100 -9.57 -1.52 -26.66
C LYS A 100 -9.22 -1.27 -25.19
N THR A 101 -8.33 -0.32 -24.94
CA THR A 101 -7.83 0.09 -23.63
C THR A 101 -7.88 1.62 -23.51
N ALA A 102 -7.73 2.15 -22.30
CA ALA A 102 -7.67 3.60 -22.11
C ALA A 102 -6.48 4.25 -22.83
N LYS A 103 -5.36 3.52 -22.97
CA LYS A 103 -4.16 3.97 -23.69
C LYS A 103 -4.44 4.23 -25.17
N ASP A 104 -5.35 3.45 -25.78
CA ASP A 104 -5.73 3.59 -27.19
C ASP A 104 -6.56 4.86 -27.45
N VAL A 105 -7.10 5.49 -26.40
CA VAL A 105 -7.83 6.76 -26.49
C VAL A 105 -6.88 7.93 -26.69
N LYS A 106 -5.62 7.84 -26.21
CA LYS A 106 -4.67 8.96 -26.20
C LYS A 106 -4.38 9.55 -27.60
N PRO A 107 -4.05 8.76 -28.65
CA PRO A 107 -3.82 9.31 -29.98
C PRO A 107 -5.07 9.92 -30.64
N LEU A 108 -6.26 9.48 -30.24
CA LEU A 108 -7.54 10.03 -30.72
C LEU A 108 -7.91 11.33 -30.00
N ALA A 109 -7.58 11.41 -28.71
CA ALA A 109 -7.78 12.58 -27.86
C ALA A 109 -6.90 13.75 -28.28
N GLU A 110 -5.63 13.48 -28.60
CA GLU A 110 -4.67 14.48 -29.11
C GLU A 110 -5.10 15.08 -30.46
N LYS A 111 -5.81 14.30 -31.30
CA LYS A 111 -6.36 14.77 -32.59
C LYS A 111 -7.65 15.60 -32.45
N ASN A 112 -8.35 15.53 -31.32
CA ASN A 112 -9.67 16.18 -31.12
C ASN A 112 -9.79 16.94 -29.79
N PRO A 113 -8.86 17.88 -29.48
CA PRO A 113 -8.72 18.47 -28.14
C PRO A 113 -9.95 19.29 -27.71
N LYS A 114 -10.68 19.91 -28.65
CA LYS A 114 -11.90 20.67 -28.36
C LYS A 114 -13.04 19.79 -27.87
N THR A 115 -13.24 18.64 -28.54
CA THR A 115 -14.27 17.64 -28.19
C THR A 115 -13.96 16.98 -26.84
N ILE A 116 -12.69 16.66 -26.60
CA ILE A 116 -12.23 16.12 -25.31
C ILE A 116 -12.41 17.14 -24.17
N LYS A 117 -12.10 18.42 -24.43
CA LYS A 117 -12.34 19.48 -23.46
C LYS A 117 -13.81 19.57 -23.07
N ALA A 118 -14.72 19.41 -24.03
CA ALA A 118 -16.17 19.45 -23.78
C ALA A 118 -16.69 18.22 -23.02
N ILE A 119 -16.22 17.01 -23.34
CA ILE A 119 -16.80 15.76 -22.81
C ILE A 119 -16.16 15.31 -21.49
N LEU A 120 -14.87 15.59 -21.29
CA LEU A 120 -14.10 15.08 -20.13
C LEU A 120 -13.57 16.19 -19.23
N LYS A 121 -12.93 17.21 -19.82
CA LYS A 121 -12.27 18.27 -19.04
C LYS A 121 -13.27 19.22 -18.38
N ALA A 122 -14.37 19.56 -19.05
CA ALA A 122 -15.37 20.49 -18.51
C ALA A 122 -16.10 19.92 -17.28
N PRO A 123 -16.62 18.67 -17.27
CA PRO A 123 -17.17 18.06 -16.06
C PRO A 123 -16.14 17.93 -14.94
N HIS A 124 -14.88 17.63 -15.26
CA HIS A 124 -13.83 17.52 -14.25
C HIS A 124 -13.49 18.87 -13.60
N LEU A 125 -13.33 19.94 -14.38
CA LEU A 125 -13.11 21.28 -13.84
C LEU A 125 -14.31 21.76 -13.01
N ALA A 126 -15.53 21.43 -13.44
CA ALA A 126 -16.73 21.69 -12.64
C ALA A 126 -16.68 20.91 -11.31
N SER A 127 -16.22 19.65 -11.33
CA SER A 127 -16.05 18.81 -10.14
C SER A 127 -15.03 19.40 -9.15
N ILE A 128 -13.91 19.95 -9.64
CA ILE A 128 -12.92 20.68 -8.81
C ILE A 128 -13.55 21.95 -8.22
N HIS A 129 -14.29 22.70 -9.03
CA HIS A 129 -14.94 23.94 -8.59
C HIS A 129 -15.94 23.66 -7.47
N ILE A 130 -16.84 22.71 -7.68
CA ILE A 130 -17.89 22.39 -6.70
C ILE A 130 -17.35 21.66 -5.47
N ASP A 131 -16.13 21.12 -5.50
CA ASP A 131 -15.56 20.47 -4.33
C ASP A 131 -15.20 21.43 -3.20
N LYS A 132 -14.85 22.67 -3.56
CA LYS A 132 -14.57 23.76 -2.63
C LYS A 132 -15.82 24.09 -1.82
N LEU A 133 -15.70 24.12 -0.49
CA LEU A 133 -16.84 24.29 0.41
C LEU A 133 -17.57 25.62 0.18
N GLU A 134 -16.83 26.68 -0.14
CA GLU A 134 -17.36 28.00 -0.46
C GLU A 134 -18.31 28.00 -1.68
N ASN A 135 -18.17 27.02 -2.58
CA ASN A 135 -18.97 26.92 -3.80
C ASN A 135 -20.22 26.03 -3.64
N ARG A 136 -20.39 25.35 -2.50
CA ARG A 136 -21.48 24.36 -2.30
C ARG A 136 -22.87 24.99 -2.31
N LYS A 137 -23.02 26.21 -1.80
CA LYS A 137 -24.28 26.94 -1.84
C LYS A 137 -24.70 27.25 -3.28
N GLN A 138 -23.79 27.83 -4.06
CA GLN A 138 -24.02 28.09 -5.48
C GLN A 138 -24.36 26.80 -6.25
N MET A 139 -23.64 25.72 -5.97
CA MET A 139 -23.93 24.41 -6.56
C MET A 139 -25.36 23.98 -6.25
N ALA A 140 -25.76 23.98 -4.97
CA ALA A 140 -27.10 23.58 -4.54
C ALA A 140 -28.18 24.40 -5.26
N ASP A 141 -28.04 25.73 -5.28
CA ASP A 141 -29.00 26.64 -5.95
C ASP A 141 -29.15 26.36 -7.46
N ILE A 142 -28.07 25.90 -8.12
CA ILE A 142 -28.10 25.56 -9.55
C ILE A 142 -28.73 24.19 -9.77
N VAL A 143 -28.22 23.14 -9.11
CA VAL A 143 -28.64 21.76 -9.37
C VAL A 143 -30.05 21.47 -8.87
N SER A 144 -30.57 22.27 -7.93
CA SER A 144 -31.91 22.13 -7.38
C SER A 144 -33.03 22.70 -8.27
N ARG A 145 -32.70 23.44 -9.34
CA ARG A 145 -33.69 24.01 -10.27
C ARG A 145 -34.53 22.93 -10.95
N ALA A 146 -35.72 23.32 -11.42
CA ALA A 146 -36.67 22.43 -12.09
C ALA A 146 -36.09 21.70 -13.32
N ALA A 147 -35.14 22.34 -14.03
CA ALA A 147 -34.45 21.73 -15.17
C ALA A 147 -33.49 20.59 -14.80
N TYR A 148 -33.20 20.38 -13.51
CA TYR A 148 -32.23 19.41 -12.99
C TYR A 148 -32.85 18.52 -11.92
N ILE A 149 -32.40 18.60 -10.65
CA ILE A 149 -32.86 17.73 -9.56
C ILE A 149 -34.29 18.08 -9.13
N ASN A 150 -34.72 19.34 -9.31
CA ASN A 150 -36.06 19.80 -8.96
C ASN A 150 -36.44 19.50 -7.49
N CYS A 151 -35.64 20.00 -6.56
CA CYS A 151 -35.89 19.87 -5.12
C CYS A 151 -35.48 21.14 -4.38
N PRO A 152 -35.96 21.40 -3.15
CA PRO A 152 -35.58 22.60 -2.43
C PRO A 152 -34.04 22.69 -2.22
N PRO A 153 -33.39 23.84 -2.53
CA PRO A 153 -31.93 24.00 -2.45
C PRO A 153 -31.32 23.66 -1.08
N GLU A 154 -32.05 23.96 0.00
CA GLU A 154 -31.65 23.70 1.38
C GLU A 154 -31.44 22.21 1.68
N ILE A 155 -32.24 21.34 1.08
CA ILE A 155 -32.13 19.88 1.24
C ILE A 155 -30.86 19.37 0.54
N THR A 156 -30.60 19.87 -0.67
CA THR A 156 -29.38 19.54 -1.41
C THR A 156 -28.15 20.09 -0.71
N LEU A 157 -28.19 21.34 -0.25
CA LEU A 157 -27.08 21.97 0.47
C LEU A 157 -26.75 21.23 1.76
N GLY A 158 -27.75 20.79 2.53
CA GLY A 158 -27.55 19.97 3.71
C GLY A 158 -26.68 18.75 3.40
N ARG A 159 -27.07 17.95 2.39
CA ARG A 159 -26.32 16.76 1.96
C ARG A 159 -24.92 17.07 1.46
N LEU A 160 -24.75 18.14 0.70
CA LEU A 160 -23.43 18.57 0.19
C LEU A 160 -22.46 18.96 1.33
N LEU A 161 -23.00 19.38 2.47
CA LEU A 161 -22.24 19.73 3.68
C LEU A 161 -22.19 18.59 4.71
N GLY A 162 -22.73 17.41 4.38
CA GLY A 162 -22.84 16.27 5.30
C GLY A 162 -23.88 16.44 6.40
N LYS A 163 -24.75 17.45 6.32
CA LYS A 163 -25.87 17.66 7.23
C LYS A 163 -27.06 16.88 6.72
N TYR A 164 -27.32 15.73 7.33
CA TYR A 164 -28.42 14.85 6.97
C TYR A 164 -29.61 15.11 7.88
N ASP A 165 -30.76 15.36 7.25
CA ASP A 165 -32.08 15.19 7.84
C ASP A 165 -32.64 13.85 7.34
N TYR A 166 -32.95 12.96 8.28
CA TYR A 166 -33.45 11.62 7.98
C TYR A 166 -34.98 11.60 7.78
N GLY A 167 -35.68 12.72 8.01
CA GLY A 167 -37.12 12.87 7.80
C GLY A 167 -38.01 12.26 8.88
N ASP A 168 -37.41 11.66 9.90
CA ASP A 168 -38.08 11.03 11.05
C ASP A 168 -37.74 11.71 12.38
N GLY A 169 -37.30 12.98 12.31
CA GLY A 169 -36.84 13.76 13.46
C GLY A 169 -35.37 13.52 13.82
N ARG A 170 -34.69 12.54 13.22
CA ARG A 170 -33.24 12.37 13.38
C ARG A 170 -32.50 13.32 12.43
N ALA A 171 -31.41 13.90 12.94
CA ALA A 171 -30.43 14.63 12.15
C ALA A 171 -29.01 14.10 12.44
N GLY A 172 -28.11 14.23 11.48
CA GLY A 172 -26.73 13.75 11.59
C GLY A 172 -25.74 14.62 10.83
N GLN A 173 -24.49 14.65 11.30
CA GLN A 173 -23.37 15.24 10.59
C GLN A 173 -22.45 14.10 10.13
N ASP A 174 -22.30 13.96 8.82
CA ASP A 174 -21.36 13.05 8.19
C ASP A 174 -20.04 13.80 7.91
N PRO A 175 -18.92 13.37 8.51
CA PRO A 175 -17.61 13.94 8.18
C PRO A 175 -17.14 13.55 6.75
N TYR A 176 -17.82 12.60 6.10
CA TYR A 176 -17.54 12.09 4.76
C TYR A 176 -18.57 12.55 3.72
N TYR A 177 -18.93 13.84 3.76
CA TYR A 177 -19.80 14.48 2.78
C TYR A 177 -19.30 14.36 1.33
N MET A 178 -20.22 14.52 0.38
CA MET A 178 -20.03 14.21 -1.04
C MET A 178 -18.91 15.03 -1.70
N ILE A 179 -17.94 14.34 -2.30
CA ILE A 179 -16.81 14.90 -3.06
C ILE A 179 -16.83 14.37 -4.49
N PHE A 180 -16.48 15.22 -5.46
CA PHE A 180 -16.64 14.99 -6.89
C PHE A 180 -15.31 14.82 -7.66
N SER A 181 -14.22 15.43 -7.19
CA SER A 181 -12.90 15.42 -7.84
C SER A 181 -11.75 14.96 -6.94
N GLN A 182 -11.81 15.24 -5.63
CA GLN A 182 -10.73 14.87 -4.71
C GLN A 182 -10.85 13.40 -4.30
N ILE A 183 -9.77 12.65 -4.50
CA ILE A 183 -9.64 11.29 -3.94
C ILE A 183 -9.17 11.45 -2.49
N ARG A 184 -10.04 11.23 -1.50
CA ARG A 184 -9.55 11.05 -0.13
C ARG A 184 -8.77 9.74 -0.10
N ARG A 185 -7.57 9.75 0.48
CA ARG A 185 -6.76 8.55 0.69
C ARG A 185 -7.63 7.49 1.40
N GLY A 186 -7.85 6.34 0.75
CA GLY A 186 -8.69 5.25 1.28
C GLY A 186 -10.18 5.31 0.89
N GLU A 187 -10.62 6.35 0.19
CA GLU A 187 -11.98 6.46 -0.34
C GLU A 187 -11.96 6.71 -1.84
N HIS A 188 -12.52 5.79 -2.61
CA HIS A 188 -12.87 6.07 -3.99
C HIS A 188 -14.01 7.10 -3.99
N SER A 189 -13.69 8.37 -4.23
CA SER A 189 -14.68 9.38 -4.66
C SER A 189 -15.15 8.97 -6.05
N LEU A 190 -16.26 8.25 -6.08
CA LEU A 190 -16.67 7.47 -7.23
C LEU A 190 -17.57 8.27 -8.17
N ALA A 191 -17.30 9.57 -8.29
CA ALA A 191 -18.12 10.46 -9.10
C ALA A 191 -17.66 10.58 -10.56
N CYS A 192 -16.41 10.23 -10.92
CA CYS A 192 -15.98 10.31 -12.34
C CYS A 192 -14.64 9.63 -12.67
N ILE A 193 -14.29 8.47 -12.08
CA ILE A 193 -13.11 7.72 -12.56
C ILE A 193 -13.50 6.90 -13.79
N ILE A 194 -13.62 7.64 -14.89
CA ILE A 194 -13.49 7.16 -16.27
C ILE A 194 -12.08 6.58 -16.42
N ALA A 195 -12.02 5.37 -16.96
CA ALA A 195 -10.90 4.81 -17.73
C ALA A 195 -9.47 5.36 -17.41
N HIS A 196 -8.76 4.66 -16.51
CA HIS A 196 -7.30 4.65 -16.28
C HIS A 196 -6.55 5.98 -16.10
N ALA A 197 -5.49 5.91 -15.29
CA ALA A 197 -4.53 6.98 -15.03
C ALA A 197 -3.95 7.67 -16.30
N ASP A 198 -4.00 7.03 -17.47
CA ASP A 198 -3.43 7.53 -18.72
C ASP A 198 -4.18 8.73 -19.35
N LEU A 199 -5.49 8.90 -19.09
CA LEU A 199 -6.29 9.99 -19.65
C LEU A 199 -6.18 11.29 -18.83
N TYR A 200 -5.81 11.17 -17.56
CA TYR A 200 -5.78 12.29 -16.61
C TYR A 200 -4.56 13.21 -16.85
N ASP A 201 -3.39 12.62 -17.11
CA ASP A 201 -2.16 13.34 -17.48
C ASP A 201 -2.29 14.08 -18.83
N VAL A 202 -3.14 13.58 -19.74
CA VAL A 202 -3.45 14.23 -21.02
C VAL A 202 -4.40 15.42 -20.84
N ALA A 203 -5.30 15.38 -19.85
CA ALA A 203 -6.33 16.40 -19.66
C ALA A 203 -5.87 17.60 -18.83
N VAL A 204 -5.09 17.40 -17.75
CA VAL A 204 -4.64 18.46 -16.84
C VAL A 204 -3.27 18.14 -16.22
N PRO A 205 -2.15 18.56 -16.83
CA PRO A 205 -0.81 18.32 -16.27
C PRO A 205 -0.56 19.10 -14.97
N GLY A 206 0.02 18.46 -13.94
CA GLY A 206 0.75 19.16 -12.86
C GLY A 206 0.09 19.33 -11.47
N LEU A 207 -0.94 18.56 -11.08
CA LEU A 207 -1.66 18.73 -9.80
C LEU A 207 -1.66 17.48 -8.91
N ARG A 208 -0.48 16.98 -8.52
CA ARG A 208 -0.34 16.09 -7.34
C ARG A 208 0.25 16.88 -6.18
N ASP A 209 -0.61 17.39 -5.30
CA ASP A 209 -0.20 17.90 -3.99
C ASP A 209 -0.95 17.14 -2.87
N PRO A 210 -0.26 16.33 -2.04
CA PRO A 210 -0.85 15.66 -0.90
C PRO A 210 -0.67 16.54 0.35
N GLY A 211 -1.62 17.43 0.64
CA GLY A 211 -1.60 18.26 1.84
C GLY A 211 -1.72 17.47 3.17
N PRO A 212 -1.37 18.08 4.33
CA PRO A 212 -1.19 17.40 5.60
C PRO A 212 -2.52 17.13 6.32
N GLY A 213 -2.69 15.91 6.85
CA GLY A 213 -3.87 15.51 7.65
C GLY A 213 -3.87 16.11 9.06
N ARG A 214 -5.06 16.48 9.58
CA ARG A 214 -5.28 16.90 10.98
C ARG A 214 -5.53 15.70 11.92
N PRO A 215 -5.22 15.79 13.23
CA PRO A 215 -5.38 14.69 14.19
C PRO A 215 -6.81 14.57 14.74
N ILE A 216 -7.21 13.33 15.07
CA ILE A 216 -8.51 12.95 15.64
C ILE A 216 -8.55 13.31 17.14
N SER A 217 -9.68 13.83 17.64
CA SER A 217 -9.85 14.23 19.04
C SER A 217 -10.24 13.07 19.97
N ARG A 218 -9.98 13.26 21.27
CA ARG A 218 -10.21 12.29 22.35
C ARG A 218 -11.68 11.85 22.50
N GLU A 219 -12.64 12.66 22.06
CA GLU A 219 -14.08 12.33 22.09
C GLU A 219 -14.51 11.40 20.96
N ASP A 220 -13.87 11.50 19.78
CA ASP A 220 -14.14 10.61 18.64
C ASP A 220 -13.60 9.20 18.90
N LEU A 221 -12.52 9.09 19.68
CA LEU A 221 -11.98 7.82 20.18
C LEU A 221 -12.96 7.16 21.19
N MET A 222 -13.56 7.95 22.09
CA MET A 222 -14.49 7.46 23.11
C MET A 222 -15.81 6.97 22.50
N ARG A 223 -16.35 7.64 21.48
CA ARG A 223 -17.59 7.20 20.79
C ARG A 223 -17.40 5.91 20.00
N ARG A 224 -16.22 5.70 19.40
CA ARG A 224 -15.89 4.46 18.68
C ARG A 224 -15.67 3.28 19.65
N LEU A 225 -15.13 3.53 20.84
CA LEU A 225 -15.02 2.53 21.92
C LEU A 225 -16.39 2.07 22.44
N SER A 226 -17.36 2.98 22.57
CA SER A 226 -18.72 2.62 23.05
C SER A 226 -19.50 1.72 22.08
N LEU A 227 -19.27 1.84 20.76
CA LEU A 227 -19.89 0.97 19.75
C LEU A 227 -19.18 -0.40 19.65
N LEU A 228 -17.91 -0.49 20.03
CA LEU A 228 -17.18 -1.76 20.15
C LEU A 228 -17.69 -2.57 21.35
N CYS A 229 -18.02 -1.91 22.47
CA CYS A 229 -18.60 -2.57 23.65
C CYS A 229 -19.98 -3.20 23.40
N MET A 230 -20.78 -2.69 22.46
CA MET A 230 -22.06 -3.31 22.10
C MET A 230 -21.91 -4.55 21.20
N PHE A 231 -20.79 -4.72 20.49
CA PHE A 231 -20.49 -5.95 19.75
C PHE A 231 -19.93 -7.07 20.67
N LEU A 232 -19.37 -6.70 21.81
CA LEU A 232 -18.80 -7.64 22.80
C LEU A 232 -19.85 -8.33 23.69
N ILE A 233 -21.11 -7.87 23.72
CA ILE A 233 -22.15 -8.47 24.58
C ILE A 233 -22.83 -9.68 23.92
N CYS A 234 -22.58 -9.94 22.63
CA CYS A 234 -23.11 -11.12 21.92
C CYS A 234 -22.03 -12.11 21.45
N SER A 235 -20.83 -12.03 22.02
CA SER A 235 -19.86 -13.13 21.98
C SER A 235 -19.69 -13.64 23.39
N THR A 236 -20.37 -14.74 23.70
CA THR A 236 -19.78 -15.69 24.64
C THR A 236 -18.34 -15.92 24.16
N THR A 237 -17.40 -15.79 25.09
CA THR A 237 -15.95 -15.93 24.89
C THR A 237 -15.61 -17.29 24.28
N ALA A 238 -15.74 -17.42 22.96
CA ALA A 238 -14.78 -18.17 22.20
C ALA A 238 -13.71 -17.16 21.84
N ALA A 239 -12.73 -17.00 22.73
CA ALA A 239 -11.43 -16.47 22.32
C ALA A 239 -11.09 -17.18 21.01
N TRP A 240 -10.85 -16.44 19.93
CA TRP A 240 -10.04 -17.02 18.85
C TRP A 240 -8.83 -17.62 19.56
N PRO A 241 -8.49 -18.90 19.33
CA PRO A 241 -7.31 -19.45 19.98
C PRO A 241 -6.19 -18.49 19.63
N ALA A 242 -5.69 -17.75 20.62
CA ALA A 242 -4.55 -16.85 20.48
C ALA A 242 -3.27 -17.69 20.36
N ASP A 243 -3.36 -18.74 19.55
CA ASP A 243 -2.33 -19.72 19.33
C ASP A 243 -1.50 -19.22 18.16
N ILE A 244 -0.27 -18.85 18.50
CA ILE A 244 0.73 -18.39 17.53
C ILE A 244 1.03 -19.46 16.48
N ALA A 245 0.70 -20.73 16.74
CA ALA A 245 0.76 -21.81 15.76
C ALA A 245 -0.19 -21.57 14.57
N ILE A 246 -1.32 -20.89 14.75
CA ILE A 246 -2.23 -20.53 13.65
C ILE A 246 -1.56 -19.53 12.70
N LEU A 247 -0.94 -18.48 13.26
CA LEU A 247 -0.19 -17.49 12.47
C LEU A 247 0.96 -18.18 11.71
N ARG A 248 1.69 -19.06 12.39
CA ARG A 248 2.76 -19.86 11.77
C ARG A 248 2.24 -20.68 10.59
N ALA A 249 1.14 -21.43 10.77
CA ALA A 249 0.56 -22.25 9.72
C ALA A 249 0.04 -21.42 8.53
N GLN A 250 -0.49 -20.20 8.78
CA GLN A 250 -0.88 -19.27 7.71
C GLN A 250 0.34 -18.80 6.91
N ILE A 251 1.44 -18.45 7.58
CA ILE A 251 2.69 -18.04 6.93
C ILE A 251 3.30 -19.19 6.12
N GLU A 252 3.36 -20.40 6.69
CA GLU A 252 3.89 -21.59 6.01
C GLU A 252 3.14 -21.90 4.70
N LYS A 253 1.82 -21.65 4.64
CA LYS A 253 1.02 -21.80 3.41
C LYS A 253 1.36 -20.81 2.30
N LEU A 254 1.91 -19.65 2.64
CA LEU A 254 2.28 -18.62 1.67
C LEU A 254 3.64 -18.88 1.03
N ILE A 255 4.56 -19.51 1.77
CA ILE A 255 5.95 -19.72 1.35
C ILE A 255 6.08 -20.42 -0.02
N PRO A 256 5.36 -21.53 -0.33
CA PRO A 256 5.52 -22.22 -1.61
C PRO A 256 5.26 -21.36 -2.85
N ARG A 257 4.48 -20.27 -2.71
CA ARG A 257 4.13 -19.37 -3.82
C ARG A 257 5.32 -18.60 -4.39
N VAL A 258 6.41 -18.44 -3.64
CA VAL A 258 7.63 -17.79 -4.16
C VAL A 258 8.37 -18.67 -5.18
N ARG A 259 8.05 -19.98 -5.25
CA ARG A 259 8.72 -20.98 -6.11
C ARG A 259 10.24 -20.98 -5.93
N GLY A 260 10.68 -21.15 -4.69
CA GLY A 260 12.07 -21.17 -4.25
C GLY A 260 12.11 -21.33 -2.74
N GLU A 261 13.19 -20.90 -2.09
CA GLU A 261 13.26 -20.89 -0.63
C GLU A 261 12.78 -19.55 -0.07
N ALA A 262 12.07 -19.57 1.06
CA ALA A 262 11.78 -18.39 1.86
C ALA A 262 12.01 -18.67 3.34
N GLY A 263 12.55 -17.66 4.03
CA GLY A 263 12.74 -17.63 5.46
C GLY A 263 12.06 -16.41 6.07
N VAL A 264 11.39 -16.60 7.19
CA VAL A 264 10.55 -15.60 7.85
C VAL A 264 10.88 -15.57 9.34
N ALA A 265 11.11 -14.37 9.86
CA ALA A 265 11.16 -14.11 11.29
C ALA A 265 10.21 -12.96 11.63
N ILE A 266 9.32 -13.19 12.59
CA ILE A 266 8.37 -12.20 13.10
C ILE A 266 8.47 -12.18 14.61
N LYS A 267 8.58 -11.01 15.21
CA LYS A 267 8.59 -10.85 16.67
C LYS A 267 7.72 -9.68 17.08
N HIS A 268 6.83 -9.91 18.05
CA HIS A 268 6.16 -8.84 18.76
C HIS A 268 7.01 -8.43 19.94
N VAL A 269 7.54 -7.20 19.92
CA VAL A 269 8.59 -6.77 20.84
C VAL A 269 8.12 -6.85 22.30
N GLU A 270 6.90 -6.40 22.56
CA GLU A 270 6.37 -6.18 23.91
C GLU A 270 5.98 -7.50 24.60
N SER A 271 5.56 -8.53 23.84
CA SER A 271 5.23 -9.84 24.41
C SER A 271 6.39 -10.83 24.34
N GLY A 272 7.41 -10.53 23.54
CA GLY A 272 8.49 -11.47 23.21
C GLY A 272 8.06 -12.65 22.33
N ARG A 273 6.77 -12.78 21.98
CA ARG A 273 6.27 -13.86 21.12
C ARG A 273 6.82 -13.75 19.71
N GLU A 274 7.18 -14.89 19.13
CA GLU A 274 7.82 -14.96 17.82
C GLU A 274 7.25 -16.07 16.93
N VAL A 275 7.33 -15.84 15.61
CA VAL A 275 7.12 -16.84 14.58
C VAL A 275 8.37 -16.93 13.73
N LEU A 276 9.01 -18.09 13.76
CA LEU A 276 10.20 -18.41 12.98
C LEU A 276 9.88 -19.53 12.00
N VAL A 277 10.10 -19.31 10.70
CA VAL A 277 9.93 -20.32 9.65
C VAL A 277 11.17 -20.29 8.76
N ASN A 278 11.92 -21.40 8.71
CA ASN A 278 13.23 -21.47 8.04
C ASN A 278 14.20 -20.34 8.46
N ALA A 279 14.04 -19.81 9.68
CA ALA A 279 14.63 -18.53 10.08
C ALA A 279 16.12 -18.59 10.43
N ASP A 280 16.69 -19.79 10.61
CA ASP A 280 18.12 -20.01 10.91
C ASP A 280 18.93 -20.34 9.64
N LYS A 281 18.30 -20.43 8.47
CA LYS A 281 19.00 -20.63 7.19
C LYS A 281 19.59 -19.32 6.67
N PRO A 282 20.76 -19.34 6.01
CA PRO A 282 21.33 -18.16 5.38
C PRO A 282 20.67 -17.86 4.02
N TYR A 283 20.30 -16.60 3.81
CA TYR A 283 19.75 -16.06 2.57
C TYR A 283 20.59 -14.87 2.11
N PRO A 284 20.76 -14.66 0.79
CA PRO A 284 21.37 -13.43 0.27
C PRO A 284 20.60 -12.22 0.78
N MET A 285 21.28 -11.27 1.43
CA MET A 285 20.62 -10.06 1.92
C MET A 285 20.15 -9.16 0.78
N ALA A 286 20.90 -9.14 -0.33
CA ALA A 286 20.77 -8.09 -1.34
C ALA A 286 20.86 -6.72 -0.65
N SER A 287 20.09 -5.73 -1.11
CA SER A 287 20.10 -4.38 -0.53
C SER A 287 19.61 -4.26 0.92
N THR A 288 19.18 -5.34 1.61
CA THR A 288 18.92 -5.27 3.06
C THR A 288 20.21 -5.17 3.88
N TYR A 289 21.37 -5.52 3.30
CA TYR A 289 22.70 -5.33 3.89
C TYR A 289 23.06 -3.86 4.16
N LYS A 290 22.29 -2.91 3.61
CA LYS A 290 22.42 -1.47 3.88
C LYS A 290 22.09 -1.12 5.34
N VAL A 291 21.28 -1.94 6.02
CA VAL A 291 20.99 -1.79 7.46
C VAL A 291 22.24 -2.02 8.32
N PRO A 292 22.98 -3.16 8.21
CA PRO A 292 24.21 -3.34 8.98
C PRO A 292 25.32 -2.35 8.59
N ILE A 293 25.39 -1.89 7.34
CA ILE A 293 26.30 -0.78 6.95
C ILE A 293 25.97 0.48 7.74
N LEU A 294 24.69 0.87 7.77
CA LEU A 294 24.24 2.05 8.50
C LEU A 294 24.57 1.95 9.99
N VAL A 295 24.36 0.79 10.60
CA VAL A 295 24.71 0.54 12.01
C VAL A 295 26.20 0.76 12.25
N GLU A 296 27.09 0.22 11.42
CA GLU A 296 28.53 0.43 11.60
C GLU A 296 28.95 1.88 11.38
N ILE A 297 28.34 2.61 10.43
CA ILE A 297 28.59 4.05 10.26
C ILE A 297 28.29 4.82 11.56
N PHE A 298 27.20 4.48 12.27
CA PHE A 298 26.89 5.10 13.55
C PHE A 298 27.88 4.73 14.66
N TYR A 299 28.39 3.49 14.70
CA TYR A 299 29.49 3.14 15.61
C TYR A 299 30.77 3.91 15.32
N GLN A 300 31.12 4.09 14.05
CA GLN A 300 32.31 4.85 13.66
C GLN A 300 32.16 6.34 13.96
N ARG A 301 30.95 6.90 13.79
CA ARG A 301 30.61 8.26 14.24
C ARG A 301 30.82 8.41 15.74
N ALA A 302 30.28 7.48 16.53
CA ALA A 302 30.42 7.50 17.99
C ALA A 302 31.88 7.38 18.45
N ALA A 303 32.69 6.63 17.71
CA ALA A 303 34.13 6.50 17.93
C ALA A 303 34.95 7.69 17.39
N GLY A 304 34.32 8.73 16.84
CA GLY A 304 34.99 9.90 16.30
C GLY A 304 35.77 9.66 15.01
N LYS A 305 35.56 8.52 14.31
CA LYS A 305 36.26 8.18 13.07
C LYS A 305 35.71 8.91 11.85
N LEU A 306 34.46 9.36 11.91
CA LEU A 306 33.77 10.13 10.88
C LEU A 306 32.69 11.03 11.50
N SER A 307 32.25 12.04 10.74
CA SER A 307 31.05 12.83 11.01
C SER A 307 30.05 12.69 9.87
N LEU A 308 28.75 12.74 10.17
CA LEU A 308 27.72 12.75 9.12
C LEU A 308 27.78 13.97 8.20
N THR A 309 28.47 15.04 8.64
CA THR A 309 28.71 16.25 7.84
C THR A 309 29.93 16.15 6.93
N ASP A 310 30.78 15.13 7.11
CA ASP A 310 31.98 14.94 6.28
C ASP A 310 31.59 14.82 4.81
N ARG A 311 32.34 15.53 3.97
CA ARG A 311 32.12 15.56 2.52
C ARG A 311 32.95 14.48 1.83
N VAL A 312 32.34 13.87 0.84
CA VAL A 312 32.91 12.82 0.02
C VAL A 312 32.75 13.25 -1.43
N GLU A 313 33.85 13.29 -2.14
CA GLU A 313 33.81 13.45 -3.58
C GLU A 313 33.24 12.17 -4.20
N VAL A 314 32.22 12.31 -5.03
CA VAL A 314 31.70 11.22 -5.85
C VAL A 314 32.46 11.25 -7.16
N THR A 315 33.35 10.28 -7.35
CA THR A 315 34.13 10.16 -8.58
C THR A 315 33.39 9.36 -9.63
N PRO A 316 33.75 9.46 -10.93
CA PRO A 316 33.13 8.65 -11.97
C PRO A 316 33.20 7.14 -11.73
N GLY A 317 34.22 6.66 -11.02
CA GLY A 317 34.38 5.24 -10.66
C GLY A 317 33.45 4.77 -9.54
N ASP A 318 32.88 5.69 -8.75
CA ASP A 318 31.94 5.37 -7.67
C ASP A 318 30.49 5.20 -8.18
N VAL A 319 30.24 5.54 -9.45
CA VAL A 319 28.89 5.56 -10.02
C VAL A 319 28.53 4.18 -10.56
N HIS A 320 27.50 3.57 -9.99
CA HIS A 320 27.09 2.20 -10.26
C HIS A 320 25.64 2.10 -10.79
N PRO A 321 25.29 1.03 -11.53
CA PRO A 321 23.93 0.85 -12.04
C PRO A 321 22.90 0.76 -10.90
N GLY A 322 21.67 1.25 -11.14
CA GLY A 322 20.55 1.07 -10.22
C GLY A 322 20.49 2.06 -9.05
N GLY A 323 20.93 3.32 -9.24
CA GLY A 323 20.83 4.39 -8.25
C GLY A 323 20.48 5.75 -8.85
N THR A 324 20.02 6.68 -8.01
CA THR A 324 19.72 8.07 -8.34
C THR A 324 20.96 8.87 -8.73
N ILE A 325 22.13 8.60 -8.12
CA ILE A 325 23.38 9.25 -8.49
C ILE A 325 23.66 9.03 -9.98
N ALA A 326 23.60 7.77 -10.43
CA ALA A 326 23.81 7.39 -11.83
C ALA A 326 22.74 7.88 -12.82
N LEU A 327 21.63 8.45 -12.33
CA LEU A 327 20.50 8.92 -13.16
C LEU A 327 20.40 10.44 -13.21
N LEU A 328 20.74 11.14 -12.13
CA LEU A 328 20.44 12.56 -11.96
C LEU A 328 21.65 13.43 -11.65
N LEU A 329 22.79 12.85 -11.26
CA LEU A 329 23.93 13.58 -10.72
C LEU A 329 25.24 13.16 -11.44
N ASP A 330 25.63 13.91 -12.47
CA ASP A 330 26.80 13.62 -13.33
C ASP A 330 27.78 14.81 -13.46
N GLY A 331 27.58 15.87 -12.67
CA GLY A 331 28.47 17.04 -12.66
C GLY A 331 29.83 16.74 -12.03
N PRO A 332 30.94 17.25 -12.59
CA PRO A 332 32.28 17.05 -12.03
C PRO A 332 32.42 17.69 -10.65
N GLY A 333 33.21 17.06 -9.77
CA GLY A 333 33.48 17.57 -8.42
C GLY A 333 32.27 17.50 -7.47
N LEU A 334 31.31 16.61 -7.71
CA LEU A 334 30.15 16.41 -6.85
C LEU A 334 30.60 16.02 -5.42
N GLN A 335 30.28 16.86 -4.45
CA GLN A 335 30.58 16.64 -3.03
C GLN A 335 29.31 16.31 -2.24
N MET A 336 29.24 15.10 -1.70
CA MET A 336 28.11 14.64 -0.89
C MET A 336 28.50 14.49 0.57
N SER A 337 27.64 14.94 1.49
CA SER A 337 27.82 14.60 2.90
C SER A 337 27.50 13.13 3.15
N ILE A 338 28.14 12.52 4.16
CA ILE A 338 27.78 11.17 4.62
C ILE A 338 26.28 11.07 4.93
N HIS A 339 25.68 12.09 5.54
CA HIS A 339 24.23 12.17 5.76
C HIS A 339 23.41 12.07 4.46
N ASN A 340 23.82 12.75 3.39
CA ASN A 340 23.11 12.69 2.11
C ASN A 340 23.29 11.33 1.43
N LEU A 341 24.48 10.72 1.55
CA LEU A 341 24.71 9.35 1.06
C LEU A 341 23.82 8.35 1.80
N ILE A 342 23.67 8.47 3.13
CA ILE A 342 22.76 7.62 3.91
C ILE A 342 21.32 7.79 3.42
N ASN A 343 20.88 9.03 3.17
CA ASN A 343 19.53 9.26 2.64
C ASN A 343 19.32 8.58 1.29
N LEU A 344 20.27 8.65 0.36
CA LEU A 344 20.14 7.94 -0.92
C LEU A 344 20.16 6.41 -0.73
N MET A 345 21.05 5.90 0.11
CA MET A 345 21.17 4.47 0.42
C MET A 345 19.88 3.92 1.06
N MET A 346 19.25 4.65 1.97
CA MET A 346 18.08 4.17 2.72
C MET A 346 16.76 4.46 2.04
N ARG A 347 16.58 5.65 1.44
CA ARG A 347 15.29 6.07 0.87
C ARG A 347 15.02 5.45 -0.49
N VAL A 348 16.01 5.46 -1.39
CA VAL A 348 15.86 5.00 -2.79
C VAL A 348 16.75 3.81 -3.10
N SER A 349 17.46 3.28 -2.10
CA SER A 349 18.32 2.10 -2.23
C SER A 349 19.45 2.28 -3.25
N ASP A 350 19.99 3.50 -3.35
CA ASP A 350 21.06 3.84 -4.27
C ASP A 350 22.30 2.94 -4.06
N ASN A 351 22.78 2.33 -5.14
CA ASN A 351 23.90 1.39 -5.11
C ASN A 351 25.25 2.10 -5.02
N SER A 352 25.40 3.27 -5.64
CA SER A 352 26.64 4.06 -5.59
C SER A 352 26.85 4.59 -4.17
N ALA A 353 25.80 5.15 -3.57
CA ALA A 353 25.86 5.64 -2.19
C ALA A 353 26.17 4.52 -1.19
N ALA A 354 25.65 3.31 -1.41
CA ALA A 354 25.95 2.16 -0.57
C ALA A 354 27.41 1.74 -0.65
N ASP A 355 27.99 1.69 -1.85
CA ASP A 355 29.37 1.24 -2.04
C ASP A 355 30.37 2.27 -1.52
N ILE A 356 30.08 3.58 -1.67
CA ILE A 356 30.85 4.66 -1.05
C ILE A 356 30.82 4.52 0.49
N LEU A 357 29.64 4.30 1.07
CA LEU A 357 29.49 4.14 2.52
C LEU A 357 30.13 2.85 3.03
N LEU A 358 30.05 1.75 2.27
CA LEU A 358 30.71 0.49 2.58
C LEU A 358 32.23 0.64 2.50
N GLY A 359 32.76 1.38 1.52
CA GLY A 359 34.18 1.68 1.41
C GLY A 359 34.70 2.47 2.62
N LYS A 360 33.90 3.39 3.15
CA LYS A 360 34.22 4.11 4.41
C LYS A 360 34.11 3.23 5.64
N ALA A 361 33.04 2.45 5.77
CA ALA A 361 32.82 1.59 6.92
C ALA A 361 33.84 0.43 6.96
N GLY A 362 34.13 -0.16 5.80
CA GLY A 362 34.87 -1.41 5.63
C GLY A 362 33.96 -2.62 5.85
N ALA A 363 33.81 -3.48 4.84
CA ALA A 363 32.98 -4.70 4.92
C ALA A 363 33.35 -5.64 6.08
N SER A 364 34.65 -5.77 6.36
CA SER A 364 35.15 -6.55 7.50
C SER A 364 34.74 -5.95 8.84
N ASN A 365 34.72 -4.61 8.97
CA ASN A 365 34.25 -3.92 10.18
C ASN A 365 32.75 -4.09 10.36
N VAL A 366 31.96 -4.00 9.28
CA VAL A 366 30.51 -4.26 9.31
C VAL A 366 30.25 -5.69 9.83
N THR A 367 30.93 -6.69 9.26
CA THR A 367 30.81 -8.09 9.70
C THR A 367 31.28 -8.28 11.15
N ALA A 368 32.43 -7.71 11.51
CA ALA A 368 32.95 -7.78 12.88
C ALA A 368 31.99 -7.12 13.89
N ARG A 369 31.33 -6.02 13.49
CA ARG A 369 30.32 -5.35 14.30
C ARG A 369 29.13 -6.25 14.56
N MET A 370 28.59 -6.89 13.52
CA MET A 370 27.46 -7.81 13.67
C MET A 370 27.80 -8.96 14.63
N ARG A 371 29.01 -9.55 14.52
CA ARG A 371 29.49 -10.56 15.48
C ARG A 371 29.58 -10.04 16.90
N SER A 372 30.08 -8.82 17.11
CA SER A 372 30.15 -8.22 18.45
C SER A 372 28.77 -8.00 19.09
N LEU A 373 27.72 -7.93 18.28
CA LEU A 373 26.32 -7.85 18.70
C LEU A 373 25.66 -9.22 18.90
N GLY A 374 26.40 -10.32 18.72
CA GLY A 374 25.87 -11.69 18.77
C GLY A 374 25.06 -12.08 17.53
N LEU A 375 25.27 -11.40 16.40
CA LEU A 375 24.53 -11.60 15.15
C LEU A 375 25.41 -12.28 14.09
N ASP A 376 26.03 -13.40 14.46
CA ASP A 376 27.14 -14.02 13.74
C ASP A 376 26.86 -14.43 12.30
N SER A 377 25.58 -14.63 11.96
CA SER A 377 25.19 -15.00 10.60
C SER A 377 25.10 -13.81 9.65
N ILE A 378 25.06 -12.56 10.13
CA ILE A 378 25.01 -11.39 9.25
C ILE A 378 26.44 -11.12 8.79
N ARG A 379 26.67 -11.30 7.50
CA ARG A 379 27.98 -11.13 6.89
C ARG A 379 27.89 -10.23 5.67
N VAL A 380 28.78 -9.26 5.58
CA VAL A 380 28.98 -8.41 4.41
C VAL A 380 30.40 -8.67 3.89
N ASP A 381 30.48 -9.16 2.66
CA ASP A 381 31.72 -9.60 2.02
C ASP A 381 32.06 -8.72 0.80
N ARG A 382 31.05 -8.31 0.03
CA ARG A 382 31.19 -7.66 -1.28
C ARG A 382 30.43 -6.34 -1.37
N SER A 383 30.83 -5.49 -2.32
CA SER A 383 30.07 -4.28 -2.68
C SER A 383 28.84 -4.60 -3.52
N THR A 384 27.97 -3.62 -3.73
CA THR A 384 26.81 -3.77 -4.60
C THR A 384 27.22 -4.03 -6.04
N LEU A 385 28.20 -3.29 -6.54
CA LEU A 385 28.72 -3.51 -7.89
C LEU A 385 29.33 -4.92 -8.02
N GLU A 386 30.11 -5.36 -7.05
CA GLU A 386 30.70 -6.71 -7.05
C GLU A 386 29.61 -7.79 -7.05
N MET A 387 28.55 -7.64 -6.24
CA MET A 387 27.40 -8.55 -6.28
C MET A 387 26.67 -8.56 -7.64
N ILE A 388 26.55 -7.40 -8.29
CA ILE A 388 25.93 -7.26 -9.62
C ILE A 388 26.80 -7.91 -10.69
N LEU A 389 28.12 -7.78 -10.61
CA LEU A 389 29.01 -8.41 -11.59
C LEU A 389 29.06 -9.93 -11.39
N ASP A 390 29.13 -10.39 -10.14
CA ASP A 390 29.13 -11.82 -9.81
C ASP A 390 27.85 -12.54 -10.26
N GLN A 391 26.67 -11.91 -10.17
CA GLN A 391 25.43 -12.54 -10.66
C GLN A 391 25.36 -12.64 -12.20
N GLU A 392 26.11 -11.79 -12.91
CA GLU A 392 26.18 -11.77 -14.38
C GLU A 392 27.44 -12.49 -14.91
N GLY A 393 28.28 -13.03 -14.03
CA GLY A 393 29.49 -13.77 -14.41
C GLY A 393 30.66 -12.90 -14.85
N LEU A 394 30.69 -11.63 -14.43
CA LEU A 394 31.76 -10.69 -14.73
C LEU A 394 32.69 -10.51 -13.52
N ASP A 395 34.00 -10.44 -13.76
CA ASP A 395 35.00 -10.26 -12.70
C ASP A 395 35.10 -8.81 -12.22
N TYR A 396 34.89 -8.57 -10.94
CA TYR A 396 35.01 -7.23 -10.35
C TYR A 396 36.41 -6.64 -10.53
N ALA A 397 37.49 -7.43 -10.50
CA ALA A 397 38.84 -6.89 -10.67
C ALA A 397 39.05 -6.31 -12.09
N ALA A 398 38.39 -6.90 -13.10
CA ALA A 398 38.45 -6.43 -14.48
C ALA A 398 37.49 -5.26 -14.76
N TYR A 399 36.28 -5.28 -14.20
CA TYR A 399 35.20 -4.37 -14.59
C TYR A 399 34.79 -3.34 -13.52
N GLY A 400 35.19 -3.52 -12.26
CA GLY A 400 34.70 -2.78 -11.10
C GLY A 400 35.07 -1.29 -11.06
N LYS A 401 35.97 -0.84 -11.93
CA LYS A 401 36.41 0.57 -12.05
C LYS A 401 35.99 1.23 -13.36
N LEU A 402 35.24 0.52 -14.21
CA LEU A 402 34.81 1.09 -15.48
C LEU A 402 33.78 2.21 -15.26
N PRO A 403 33.82 3.27 -16.09
CA PRO A 403 32.74 4.25 -16.10
C PRO A 403 31.39 3.60 -16.37
N ILE A 404 30.33 4.15 -15.78
CA ILE A 404 28.97 3.58 -15.83
C ILE A 404 28.46 3.28 -17.24
N ALA A 405 28.83 4.10 -18.24
CA ALA A 405 28.43 3.90 -19.63
C ALA A 405 29.03 2.61 -20.21
N GLU A 406 30.33 2.40 -20.05
CA GLU A 406 31.00 1.19 -20.51
C GLU A 406 30.54 -0.04 -19.72
N LEU A 407 30.37 0.10 -18.40
CA LEU A 407 29.86 -0.98 -17.56
C LEU A 407 28.48 -1.48 -18.01
N ARG A 408 27.58 -0.56 -18.40
CA ARG A 408 26.26 -0.91 -18.97
C ARG A 408 26.38 -1.68 -20.27
N GLU A 409 27.32 -1.31 -21.13
CA GLU A 409 27.59 -2.05 -22.37
C GLU A 409 28.10 -3.46 -22.09
N ARG A 410 29.02 -3.62 -21.13
CA ARG A 410 29.54 -4.95 -20.72
C ARG A 410 28.43 -5.84 -20.16
N LEU A 411 27.61 -5.30 -19.25
CA LEU A 411 26.47 -6.03 -18.68
C LEU A 411 25.45 -6.44 -19.75
N ALA A 412 25.15 -5.54 -20.70
CA ALA A 412 24.22 -5.84 -21.80
C ALA A 412 24.77 -6.88 -22.80
N ALA A 413 26.08 -7.06 -22.87
CA ALA A 413 26.74 -8.01 -23.76
C ALA A 413 26.84 -9.44 -23.18
N VAL A 414 26.52 -9.64 -21.89
CA VAL A 414 26.52 -10.97 -21.28
C VAL A 414 25.38 -11.81 -21.88
N ASP A 415 25.70 -13.00 -22.37
CA ASP A 415 24.70 -13.91 -22.91
C ASP A 415 23.87 -14.57 -21.79
N ALA A 416 22.63 -14.94 -22.12
CA ALA A 416 21.68 -15.47 -21.14
C ALA A 416 22.13 -16.78 -20.47
N GLN A 417 22.97 -17.60 -21.13
CA GLN A 417 23.45 -18.85 -20.55
C GLN A 417 24.53 -18.58 -19.50
N THR A 418 25.49 -17.70 -19.81
CA THR A 418 26.50 -17.24 -18.86
C THR A 418 25.85 -16.60 -17.63
N ALA A 419 24.91 -15.67 -17.84
CA ALA A 419 24.17 -15.04 -16.75
C ALA A 419 23.40 -16.05 -15.90
N ALA A 420 22.73 -17.03 -16.51
CA ALA A 420 21.98 -18.05 -15.77
C ALA A 420 22.88 -18.94 -14.88
N LEU A 421 24.04 -19.38 -15.40
CA LEU A 421 25.01 -20.17 -14.63
C LEU A 421 25.62 -19.36 -13.48
N ALA A 422 25.99 -18.11 -13.75
CA ALA A 422 26.51 -17.20 -12.74
C ALA A 422 25.47 -16.93 -11.63
N ASN A 423 24.20 -16.75 -12.00
CA ASN A 423 23.08 -16.57 -11.07
C ASN A 423 22.89 -17.79 -10.14
N GLU A 424 22.99 -19.00 -10.69
CA GLU A 424 22.92 -20.24 -9.91
C GLU A 424 24.10 -20.33 -8.91
N GLN A 425 25.30 -19.98 -9.36
CA GLN A 425 26.49 -19.94 -8.50
C GLN A 425 26.36 -18.88 -7.40
N PHE A 426 25.90 -17.67 -7.73
CA PHE A 426 25.65 -16.59 -6.79
C PHE A 426 24.73 -17.04 -5.65
N ASN A 427 23.65 -17.77 -5.98
CA ASN A 427 22.72 -18.30 -4.99
C ASN A 427 23.33 -19.42 -4.11
N ARG A 428 24.39 -20.11 -4.55
CA ARG A 428 25.04 -21.17 -3.77
C ARG A 428 26.09 -20.65 -2.79
N VAL A 429 26.77 -19.55 -3.15
CA VAL A 429 27.85 -19.00 -2.35
C VAL A 429 27.32 -18.35 -1.07
N GLN A 430 27.97 -18.64 0.06
CA GLN A 430 27.64 -18.10 1.38
C GLN A 430 28.38 -16.78 1.64
N LYS A 431 28.16 -15.80 0.76
CA LYS A 431 28.65 -14.43 0.87
C LYS A 431 27.48 -13.46 0.90
N ASP A 432 27.58 -12.38 1.67
CA ASP A 432 26.55 -11.33 1.79
C ASP A 432 25.20 -11.85 2.27
N VAL A 433 25.26 -12.82 3.18
CA VAL A 433 24.09 -13.53 3.70
C VAL A 433 23.72 -13.09 5.11
N ALA A 434 22.45 -13.29 5.45
CA ALA A 434 21.95 -13.24 6.80
C ALA A 434 20.84 -14.28 7.00
N THR A 435 20.62 -14.69 8.24
CA THR A 435 19.42 -15.43 8.62
C THR A 435 18.31 -14.43 8.95
N PRO A 436 17.03 -14.73 8.63
CA PRO A 436 15.91 -13.89 9.05
C PRO A 436 15.92 -13.60 10.55
N LYS A 437 16.28 -14.60 11.36
CA LYS A 437 16.35 -14.49 12.81
C LYS A 437 17.37 -13.45 13.28
N HIS A 438 18.61 -13.48 12.79
CA HIS A 438 19.60 -12.48 13.20
C HIS A 438 19.31 -11.10 12.62
N MET A 439 18.74 -11.00 11.41
CA MET A 439 18.29 -9.69 10.91
C MET A 439 17.18 -9.11 11.79
N ASN A 440 16.22 -9.92 12.25
CA ASN A 440 15.25 -9.49 13.27
C ASN A 440 15.93 -9.12 14.59
N GLY A 441 16.96 -9.86 15.01
CA GLY A 441 17.80 -9.51 16.16
C GLY A 441 18.47 -8.13 16.02
N LEU A 442 18.95 -7.78 14.82
CA LEU A 442 19.47 -6.45 14.53
C LEU A 442 18.40 -5.37 14.69
N LEU A 443 17.21 -5.60 14.13
CA LEU A 443 16.08 -4.68 14.28
C LEU A 443 15.67 -4.52 15.75
N GLU A 444 15.71 -5.60 16.54
CA GLU A 444 15.40 -5.56 17.97
C GLU A 444 16.39 -4.68 18.73
N LYS A 445 17.69 -4.83 18.45
CA LYS A 445 18.75 -4.00 19.05
C LYS A 445 18.61 -2.54 18.67
N ILE A 446 18.31 -2.27 17.39
CA ILE A 446 18.00 -0.90 16.92
C ILE A 446 16.81 -0.36 17.72
N HIS A 447 15.69 -1.07 17.76
CA HIS A 447 14.47 -0.64 18.45
C HIS A 447 14.66 -0.39 19.95
N ARG A 448 15.42 -1.26 20.64
CA ARG A 448 15.70 -1.15 22.08
C ARG A 448 16.72 -0.05 22.45
N GLY A 449 17.39 0.56 21.47
CA GLY A 449 18.44 1.54 21.74
C GLY A 449 19.80 0.93 22.09
N GLU A 450 20.04 -0.35 21.71
CA GLU A 450 21.23 -1.14 22.07
C GLU A 450 22.36 -1.08 21.03
N ILE A 451 22.30 -0.13 20.10
CA ILE A 451 23.36 0.07 19.10
C ILE A 451 24.49 0.88 19.74
N VAL A 452 24.53 2.19 19.52
CA VAL A 452 25.48 3.10 20.20
C VAL A 452 24.82 3.65 21.44
N ASP A 453 23.67 4.28 21.23
CA ASP A 453 22.79 4.85 22.23
C ASP A 453 21.38 4.96 21.63
N ARG A 454 20.43 5.40 22.45
CA ARG A 454 19.04 5.57 22.03
C ARG A 454 18.88 6.56 20.87
N ALA A 455 19.62 7.68 20.90
CA ALA A 455 19.52 8.73 19.89
C ALA A 455 19.97 8.23 18.51
N SER A 456 21.08 7.49 18.45
CA SER A 456 21.59 6.84 17.24
C SER A 456 20.59 5.84 16.69
N SER A 457 19.98 5.03 17.56
CA SER A 457 18.91 4.11 17.17
C SER A 457 17.69 4.82 16.59
N ASP A 458 17.24 5.91 17.22
CA ASP A 458 16.10 6.69 16.72
C ASP A 458 16.42 7.34 15.36
N GLU A 459 17.65 7.83 15.14
CA GLU A 459 18.11 8.32 13.83
C GLU A 459 18.08 7.20 12.76
N ILE A 460 18.56 5.99 13.09
CA ILE A 460 18.53 4.83 12.18
C ILE A 460 17.09 4.48 11.79
N ILE A 461 16.19 4.40 12.77
CA ILE A 461 14.76 4.14 12.55
C ILE A 461 14.18 5.21 11.64
N GLU A 462 14.53 6.47 11.86
CA GLU A 462 14.02 7.58 11.05
C GLU A 462 14.48 7.50 9.60
N PHE A 463 15.74 7.11 9.32
CA PHE A 463 16.16 6.82 7.95
C PHE A 463 15.35 5.69 7.32
N MET A 464 15.05 4.63 8.08
CA MET A 464 14.28 3.48 7.60
C MET A 464 12.79 3.81 7.34
N LYS A 465 12.18 4.73 8.10
CA LYS A 465 10.80 5.20 7.86
C LYS A 465 10.63 5.95 6.54
N HIS A 466 11.71 6.53 6.02
CA HIS A 466 11.69 7.33 4.80
C HIS A 466 11.97 6.52 3.53
N SER A 467 11.92 5.19 3.59
CA SER A 467 11.96 4.34 2.39
C SER A 467 10.87 4.76 1.39
N MET A 468 11.26 5.00 0.14
CA MET A 468 10.38 5.39 -0.97
C MET A 468 10.09 4.23 -1.92
N ILE A 469 10.57 3.03 -1.59
CA ILE A 469 10.45 1.82 -2.41
C ILE A 469 9.91 0.65 -1.58
N GLY A 470 9.40 -0.38 -2.27
CA GLY A 470 8.86 -1.56 -1.60
C GLY A 470 7.42 -1.42 -1.13
N GLU A 471 6.66 -0.50 -1.72
CA GLU A 471 5.24 -0.28 -1.39
C GLU A 471 4.40 -1.55 -1.54
N ALA A 472 4.83 -2.53 -2.34
CA ALA A 472 4.15 -3.81 -2.53
C ALA A 472 4.61 -4.94 -1.58
N ARG A 473 5.53 -4.67 -0.64
CA ARG A 473 6.13 -5.66 0.29
C ARG A 473 5.53 -5.54 1.69
N ILE A 474 6.33 -5.43 2.76
CA ILE A 474 5.83 -5.31 4.15
C ILE A 474 4.69 -4.28 4.27
N PRO A 475 4.78 -3.06 3.70
CA PRO A 475 3.70 -2.08 3.82
C PRO A 475 2.47 -2.38 2.94
N GLY A 476 2.56 -3.25 1.93
CA GLY A 476 1.63 -3.23 0.79
C GLY A 476 0.20 -3.68 1.05
N LEU A 477 -0.06 -4.37 2.16
CA LEU A 477 -1.41 -4.77 2.58
C LEU A 477 -1.80 -4.25 3.96
N LEU A 478 -0.91 -3.49 4.61
CA LEU A 478 -1.18 -2.93 5.93
C LEU A 478 -2.23 -1.82 5.84
N PRO A 479 -2.98 -1.54 6.92
CA PRO A 479 -3.89 -0.42 6.95
C PRO A 479 -3.21 0.89 6.58
N GLN A 480 -3.94 1.77 5.91
CA GLN A 480 -3.41 3.06 5.52
C GLN A 480 -2.94 3.88 6.73
N GLY A 481 -1.76 4.49 6.60
CA GLY A 481 -1.16 5.28 7.67
C GLY A 481 -0.34 4.46 8.67
N THR A 482 -0.29 3.13 8.52
CA THR A 482 0.64 2.30 9.29
C THR A 482 2.07 2.76 9.02
N VAL A 483 2.79 3.15 10.07
CA VAL A 483 4.19 3.54 9.95
C VAL A 483 5.02 2.27 9.86
N VAL A 484 5.91 2.23 8.87
CA VAL A 484 6.82 1.11 8.63
C VAL A 484 8.22 1.67 8.43
N ALA A 485 9.16 1.27 9.30
CA ALA A 485 10.58 1.55 9.14
C ALA A 485 11.22 0.31 8.53
N HIS A 486 11.51 0.29 7.23
CA HIS A 486 11.96 -0.93 6.55
C HIS A 486 13.05 -0.69 5.50
N LYS A 487 13.68 -1.78 5.08
CA LYS A 487 14.62 -1.82 3.97
C LYS A 487 14.39 -3.05 3.11
N THR A 488 14.23 -2.79 1.82
CA THR A 488 14.10 -3.82 0.79
C THR A 488 15.43 -4.32 0.24
N GLY A 489 15.41 -5.53 -0.33
CA GLY A 489 16.51 -6.10 -1.11
C GLY A 489 16.00 -6.88 -2.32
N SER A 490 16.69 -6.77 -3.47
CA SER A 490 16.39 -7.56 -4.66
C SER A 490 17.68 -7.89 -5.40
N ILE A 491 17.98 -9.16 -5.64
CA ILE A 491 19.07 -9.60 -6.51
C ILE A 491 18.91 -11.09 -6.83
N SER A 492 19.23 -11.53 -8.05
CA SER A 492 19.40 -12.95 -8.36
C SER A 492 18.26 -13.90 -7.92
N GLY A 493 16.99 -13.49 -8.10
CA GLY A 493 15.83 -14.27 -7.63
C GLY A 493 15.49 -14.10 -6.14
N SER A 494 16.29 -13.36 -5.38
CA SER A 494 15.94 -12.87 -4.04
C SER A 494 15.07 -11.61 -4.14
N THR A 495 13.99 -11.59 -3.37
CA THR A 495 13.10 -10.47 -3.06
C THR A 495 12.89 -10.47 -1.56
N ASN A 496 13.43 -9.45 -0.90
CA ASN A 496 13.60 -9.39 0.54
C ASN A 496 12.99 -8.11 1.11
N ASP A 497 12.51 -8.17 2.34
CA ASP A 497 12.16 -6.97 3.09
C ASP A 497 12.37 -7.22 4.59
N THR A 498 12.85 -6.20 5.29
CA THR A 498 13.09 -6.27 6.73
C THR A 498 12.76 -4.94 7.37
N GLY A 499 11.98 -4.94 8.45
CA GLY A 499 11.57 -3.70 9.08
C GLY A 499 10.77 -3.84 10.37
N ILE A 500 10.48 -2.66 10.94
CA ILE A 500 9.68 -2.45 12.14
C ILE A 500 8.33 -1.88 11.71
N VAL A 501 7.25 -2.59 12.03
CA VAL A 501 5.87 -2.13 11.84
C VAL A 501 5.36 -1.62 13.18
N PHE A 502 4.88 -0.38 13.18
CA PHE A 502 4.34 0.30 14.36
C PHE A 502 2.84 0.03 14.44
N LEU A 503 2.41 -0.72 15.47
CA LEU A 503 1.03 -1.12 15.66
C LEU A 503 0.20 -0.01 16.34
N PRO A 504 -1.13 0.00 16.15
CA PRO A 504 -2.04 0.76 17.01
C PRO A 504 -1.83 0.38 18.48
N GLY A 505 -1.81 1.36 19.38
CA GLY A 505 -1.59 1.12 20.82
C GLY A 505 -0.14 1.26 21.28
N GLY A 506 0.81 1.39 20.34
CA GLY A 506 2.22 1.63 20.65
C GLY A 506 3.10 0.38 20.66
N ASP A 507 2.53 -0.79 20.33
CA ASP A 507 3.28 -2.04 20.17
C ASP A 507 4.04 -2.09 18.84
N HIS A 508 5.01 -3.00 18.72
CA HIS A 508 5.90 -3.09 17.56
C HIS A 508 6.08 -4.53 17.07
N LEU A 509 6.04 -4.70 15.74
CA LEU A 509 6.42 -5.94 15.07
C LEU A 509 7.75 -5.78 14.34
N LEU A 510 8.68 -6.69 14.61
CA LEU A 510 9.88 -6.86 13.81
C LEU A 510 9.60 -7.96 12.78
N ILE A 511 9.74 -7.64 11.49
CA ILE A 511 9.44 -8.58 10.41
C ILE A 511 10.63 -8.63 9.46
N THR A 512 11.14 -9.83 9.22
CA THR A 512 12.11 -10.10 8.15
C THR A 512 11.60 -11.24 7.29
N VAL A 513 11.52 -11.00 5.98
CA VAL A 513 11.23 -12.02 4.97
C VAL A 513 12.34 -12.01 3.94
N PHE A 514 13.07 -13.12 3.84
CA PHE A 514 14.07 -13.34 2.81
C PHE A 514 13.65 -14.46 1.88
N THR A 515 13.98 -14.31 0.60
CA THR A 515 13.81 -15.35 -0.40
C THR A 515 15.12 -15.64 -1.09
N LYS A 516 15.27 -16.86 -1.59
CA LYS A 516 16.47 -17.34 -2.27
C LYS A 516 16.04 -18.22 -3.43
N ASP A 517 16.69 -18.03 -4.57
CA ASP A 517 16.39 -18.76 -5.81
C ASP A 517 14.88 -18.78 -6.18
N ALA A 518 14.17 -17.69 -5.87
CA ALA A 518 12.72 -17.66 -6.07
C ALA A 518 12.38 -17.38 -7.54
N LYS A 519 11.64 -18.32 -8.16
CA LYS A 519 11.30 -18.32 -9.59
C LYS A 519 9.92 -17.73 -9.90
N ALA A 520 9.13 -17.37 -8.88
CA ALA A 520 7.86 -16.69 -9.11
C ALA A 520 8.06 -15.26 -9.65
N PRO A 521 7.10 -14.71 -10.41
CA PRO A 521 7.15 -13.31 -10.84
C PRO A 521 7.38 -12.36 -9.66
N ALA A 522 8.10 -11.25 -9.88
CA ALA A 522 8.45 -10.31 -8.81
C ALA A 522 7.22 -9.84 -8.01
N ALA A 523 6.13 -9.47 -8.70
CA ALA A 523 4.89 -9.05 -8.07
C ALA A 523 4.29 -10.13 -7.13
N GLU A 524 4.39 -11.41 -7.47
CA GLU A 524 3.91 -12.50 -6.62
C GLU A 524 4.80 -12.67 -5.38
N ARG A 525 6.13 -12.56 -5.55
CA ARG A 525 7.09 -12.61 -4.43
C ARG A 525 6.86 -11.45 -3.46
N GLU A 526 6.63 -10.24 -3.96
CA GLU A 526 6.31 -9.06 -3.14
C GLU A 526 4.95 -9.22 -2.45
N ARG A 527 3.95 -9.74 -3.17
CA ARG A 527 2.62 -10.03 -2.61
C ARG A 527 2.68 -11.00 -1.44
N VAL A 528 3.49 -12.05 -1.53
CA VAL A 528 3.72 -13.00 -0.42
C VAL A 528 4.27 -12.28 0.82
N ILE A 529 5.24 -11.38 0.65
CA ILE A 529 5.77 -10.58 1.77
C ILE A 529 4.68 -9.71 2.39
N ALA A 530 3.86 -9.05 1.57
CA ALA A 530 2.76 -8.22 2.04
C ALA A 530 1.70 -9.01 2.83
N GLU A 531 1.36 -10.22 2.37
CA GLU A 531 0.39 -11.08 3.05
C GLU A 531 0.94 -11.65 4.36
N ILE A 532 2.22 -12.00 4.42
CA ILE A 532 2.90 -12.38 5.67
C ILE A 532 2.82 -11.23 6.68
N SER A 533 3.18 -10.02 6.25
CA SER A 533 3.13 -8.81 7.07
C SER A 533 1.70 -8.53 7.56
N ARG A 534 0.71 -8.65 6.67
CA ARG A 534 -0.69 -8.45 7.01
C ARG A 534 -1.22 -9.47 8.02
N ASN A 535 -0.91 -10.74 7.84
CA ASN A 535 -1.33 -11.79 8.78
C ASN A 535 -0.75 -11.55 10.17
N ALA A 536 0.53 -11.16 10.26
CA ALA A 536 1.15 -10.84 11.53
C ALA A 536 0.55 -9.58 12.17
N TYR A 537 0.34 -8.52 11.39
CA TYR A 537 -0.32 -7.29 11.85
C TYR A 537 -1.70 -7.60 12.44
N ASP A 538 -2.57 -8.29 11.69
CA ASP A 538 -3.92 -8.60 12.14
C ASP A 538 -3.89 -9.49 13.39
N TYR A 539 -3.03 -10.51 13.42
CA TYR A 539 -2.91 -11.39 14.58
C TYR A 539 -2.56 -10.63 15.86
N PHE A 540 -1.53 -9.77 15.83
CA PHE A 540 -1.08 -9.07 17.04
C PHE A 540 -1.97 -7.89 17.42
N VAL A 541 -2.65 -7.25 16.47
CA VAL A 541 -3.66 -6.22 16.77
C VAL A 541 -4.89 -6.80 17.47
N PHE A 542 -5.34 -7.99 17.07
CA PHE A 542 -6.50 -8.64 17.69
C PHE A 542 -6.15 -9.55 18.89
N ASN A 543 -4.86 -9.80 19.15
CA ASN A 543 -4.38 -10.56 20.29
C ASN A 543 -3.19 -9.85 20.98
N PRO A 544 -3.37 -8.61 21.48
CA PRO A 544 -2.30 -7.84 22.11
C PRO A 544 -1.83 -8.49 23.42
N ALA A 545 -0.63 -8.14 23.86
CA ALA A 545 -0.07 -8.67 25.11
C ALA A 545 -0.85 -8.11 26.32
N GLY A 546 -1.77 -8.90 26.90
CA GLY A 546 -2.52 -8.45 28.08
C GLY A 546 -3.86 -9.15 28.37
N GLN A 547 -4.13 -10.32 27.78
CA GLN A 547 -5.26 -11.18 28.16
C GLN A 547 -4.81 -12.62 28.38
#